data_AF-A0A1E1KVT4-F1
#
_entry.id   AF-A0A1E1KVT4-F1
#
_cell.length_a   1.000
_cell.length_b   1.000
_cell.length_c   1.000
_cell.angle_alpha   90.00
_cell.angle_beta   90.00
_cell.angle_gamma   90.00
#
_symmetry.space_group_name_H-M   'P 1'
#
loop_
_entity.id
_entity.type
_entity.pdbx_description
1 polymer ?
#
loop_
_entity_poly.entity_id
_entity_poly.type
_entity_poly.pdbx_seq_one_letter_code
_entity_poly.pdbx_strand_id
1 'polypeptide(L)'
;MSRLQLNIIIVLEAGNQLSEGGAGIQTSPNAMRILDSMGLKDVFYKEATKNEGAVIRRYKDGKVLGKHRANTLELCGYHNLSMHRADYQKVLYDAALEANAHISFGRKVISVDTSEPSLNLQDGSITTADLMIAADGKSFVMPDSLI
;
A
#
# COMPACT_ATOMS: atom_id res chain seq x y z
N MET A 1 -18.41 -7.62 10.58
CA MET A 1 -18.59 -6.49 9.64
C MET A 1 -18.79 -7.08 8.25
N SER A 2 -19.87 -6.74 7.55
CA SER A 2 -20.14 -7.24 6.20
C SER A 2 -19.12 -6.63 5.23
N ARG A 3 -18.25 -7.46 4.67
CA ARG A 3 -17.35 -7.09 3.58
C ARG A 3 -18.23 -6.61 2.41
N LEU A 4 -17.92 -5.47 1.79
CA LEU A 4 -18.63 -5.00 0.61
C LEU A 4 -18.59 -6.10 -0.45
N GLN A 5 -19.75 -6.56 -0.89
CA GLN A 5 -19.88 -7.62 -1.88
C GLN A 5 -19.76 -6.97 -3.26
N LEU A 6 -18.54 -6.59 -3.63
CA LEU A 6 -18.21 -6.12 -4.97
C LEU A 6 -18.13 -7.34 -5.90
N ASN A 7 -18.82 -7.29 -7.04
CA ASN A 7 -18.92 -8.44 -7.94
C ASN A 7 -17.62 -8.71 -8.70
N ILE A 8 -16.88 -7.66 -9.08
CA ILE A 8 -15.60 -7.75 -9.79
C ILE A 8 -14.70 -6.59 -9.32
N ILE A 9 -13.48 -6.90 -8.88
CA ILE A 9 -12.45 -5.92 -8.54
C ILE A 9 -11.32 -6.04 -9.55
N ILE A 10 -11.01 -4.95 -10.26
CA ILE A 10 -9.90 -4.86 -11.21
C ILE A 10 -8.94 -3.79 -10.73
N VAL A 11 -7.65 -4.12 -10.66
CA VAL A 11 -6.57 -3.19 -10.38
C VAL A 11 -5.74 -3.03 -11.65
N LEU A 12 -5.65 -1.80 -12.14
CA LEU A 12 -4.81 -1.45 -13.29
C LEU A 12 -3.49 -0.88 -12.76
N GLU A 13 -2.38 -1.55 -13.03
CA GLU A 13 -1.03 -1.14 -12.63
C GLU A 13 -0.24 -0.75 -13.88
N ALA A 14 0.39 0.43 -13.87
CA ALA A 14 1.17 0.95 -14.99
C ALA A 14 2.49 0.19 -15.18
N GLY A 15 3.12 -0.27 -14.09
CA GLY A 15 4.30 -1.12 -14.13
C GLY A 15 4.02 -2.48 -14.74
N ASN A 16 5.04 -3.12 -15.32
CA ASN A 16 4.90 -4.43 -15.96
C ASN A 16 4.91 -5.61 -14.98
N GLN A 17 5.25 -5.36 -13.72
CA GLN A 17 5.31 -6.33 -12.63
C GLN A 17 5.30 -5.60 -11.28
N LEU A 18 5.25 -6.34 -10.17
CA LEU A 18 5.46 -5.79 -8.83
C LEU A 18 6.84 -5.11 -8.74
N SER A 19 6.92 -4.06 -7.93
CA SER A 19 8.18 -3.33 -7.75
C SER A 19 9.15 -4.14 -6.92
N GLU A 20 10.24 -4.60 -7.53
CA GLU A 20 11.33 -5.29 -6.83
C GLU A 20 12.20 -4.33 -6.00
N GLY A 21 12.21 -3.04 -6.38
CA GLY A 21 12.98 -2.00 -5.71
C GLY A 21 12.26 -1.41 -4.51
N GLY A 22 12.93 -1.30 -3.36
CA GLY A 22 12.41 -0.56 -2.23
C GLY A 22 13.37 -0.48 -1.05
N ALA A 23 13.38 0.66 -0.36
CA ALA A 23 13.98 0.73 0.98
C ALA A 23 13.01 0.12 2.02
N GLY A 24 13.52 -0.15 3.21
CA GLY A 24 12.69 -0.49 4.36
C GLY A 24 11.65 0.60 4.65
N ILE A 25 10.44 0.19 4.98
CA ILE A 25 9.36 1.06 5.46
C ILE A 25 8.93 0.62 6.85
N GLN A 26 8.37 1.56 7.61
CA GLN A 26 7.80 1.27 8.92
C GLN A 26 6.28 1.13 8.82
N THR A 27 5.75 0.10 9.48
CA THR A 27 4.33 -0.12 9.65
C THR A 27 3.95 0.22 11.08
N SER A 28 3.25 1.33 11.25
CA SER A 28 2.85 1.87 12.54
C SER A 28 1.65 1.12 13.13
N PRO A 29 1.31 1.30 14.43
CA PRO A 29 0.30 0.49 15.10
C PRO A 29 -1.11 0.71 14.53
N ASN A 30 -1.40 1.92 14.06
CA ASN A 30 -2.65 2.25 13.37
C ASN A 30 -2.76 1.52 12.01
N ALA A 31 -1.67 1.41 11.25
CA ALA A 31 -1.65 0.63 10.02
C ALA A 31 -1.82 -0.87 10.33
N MET A 32 -1.11 -1.38 11.35
CA MET A 32 -1.24 -2.77 11.79
C MET A 32 -2.66 -3.13 12.22
N ARG A 33 -3.40 -2.22 12.85
CA ARG A 33 -4.81 -2.44 13.19
C ARG A 33 -5.68 -2.69 11.96
N ILE A 34 -5.46 -1.94 10.88
CA ILE A 34 -6.19 -2.12 9.62
C ILE A 34 -5.80 -3.45 8.97
N LEU A 35 -4.51 -3.76 8.94
CA LEU A 35 -4.01 -5.04 8.40
C LEU A 35 -4.53 -6.24 9.20
N ASP A 36 -4.66 -6.12 10.53
CA ASP A 36 -5.26 -7.18 11.36
C ASP A 36 -6.74 -7.38 11.04
N SER A 37 -7.49 -6.30 10.82
CA SER A 37 -8.89 -6.42 10.37
C SER A 37 -9.04 -7.09 9.00
N MET A 38 -7.97 -7.11 8.20
CA MET A 38 -7.90 -7.82 6.91
C MET A 38 -7.38 -9.26 7.07
N GLY A 39 -7.06 -9.71 8.28
CA GLY A 39 -6.52 -11.04 8.58
C GLY A 39 -5.02 -11.17 8.32
N LEU A 40 -4.31 -10.06 8.08
CA LEU A 40 -2.90 -10.09 7.64
C LEU A 40 -1.90 -9.97 8.79
N LYS A 41 -2.36 -9.84 10.05
CA LYS A 41 -1.47 -9.61 11.20
C LYS A 41 -0.34 -10.64 11.27
N ASP A 42 -0.66 -11.92 11.20
CA ASP A 42 0.33 -12.98 11.47
C ASP A 42 1.41 -13.01 10.38
N VAL A 43 1.05 -12.78 9.12
CA VAL A 43 2.01 -12.69 8.01
C VAL A 43 2.94 -11.50 8.21
N PHE A 44 2.41 -10.33 8.57
CA PHE A 44 3.24 -9.16 8.84
C PHE A 44 4.17 -9.36 10.03
N TYR A 45 3.71 -10.01 11.10
CA TYR A 45 4.54 -10.30 12.27
C TYR A 45 5.61 -11.37 12.02
N LYS A 46 5.42 -12.23 11.02
CA LYS A 46 6.38 -13.26 10.59
C LYS A 46 7.48 -12.68 9.70
N GLU A 47 7.09 -11.83 8.75
CA GLU A 47 8.00 -11.34 7.70
C GLU A 47 8.67 -10.00 8.07
N ALA A 48 8.10 -9.22 9.01
CA ALA A 48 8.65 -7.93 9.42
C ALA A 48 9.48 -8.02 10.72
N THR A 49 10.38 -7.07 10.89
CA THR A 49 11.15 -6.90 12.13
C THR A 49 10.37 -6.04 13.13
N LYS A 50 10.25 -6.51 14.37
CA LYS A 50 9.69 -5.71 15.48
C LYS A 50 10.69 -4.63 15.89
N ASN A 51 10.24 -3.38 15.92
CA ASN A 51 11.07 -2.27 16.35
C ASN A 51 11.14 -2.23 17.89
N GLU A 52 12.35 -2.30 18.45
CA GLU A 52 12.58 -2.23 19.90
C GLU A 52 12.73 -0.80 20.42
N GLY A 53 12.79 0.19 19.52
CA GLY A 53 13.00 1.60 19.84
C GLY A 53 13.95 2.26 18.83
N ALA A 54 14.53 3.39 19.21
CA ALA A 54 15.54 4.04 18.39
C ALA A 54 16.64 4.68 19.23
N VAL A 55 17.83 4.78 18.62
CA VAL A 55 18.97 5.53 19.14
C VAL A 55 19.24 6.69 18.20
N ILE A 56 19.09 7.91 18.69
CA ILE A 56 19.40 9.12 17.94
C ILE A 56 20.88 9.40 18.14
N ARG A 57 21.63 9.49 17.04
CA ARG A 57 23.07 9.75 17.03
C ARG A 57 23.38 11.02 16.25
N ARG A 58 24.34 11.79 16.73
CA ARG A 58 24.90 12.93 16.00
C ARG A 58 25.67 12.40 14.80
N TYR A 59 25.38 12.91 13.61
CA TYR A 59 26.03 12.51 12.37
C TYR A 59 27.56 12.72 12.39
N LYS A 60 28.03 13.85 12.95
CA LYS A 60 29.45 14.25 12.92
C LYS A 60 30.40 13.29 13.65
N ASP A 61 29.99 12.74 14.78
CA ASP A 61 30.88 12.02 15.71
C ASP A 61 30.25 10.73 16.26
N GLY A 62 29.03 10.37 15.84
CA GLY A 62 28.29 9.20 16.32
C GLY A 62 27.79 9.29 17.77
N LYS A 63 27.97 10.44 18.44
CA LYS A 63 27.57 10.63 19.84
C LYS A 63 26.08 10.38 19.99
N VAL A 64 25.70 9.55 20.96
CA VAL A 64 24.30 9.34 21.31
C VAL A 64 23.71 10.64 21.85
N LEU A 65 22.66 11.13 21.21
CA LEU A 65 21.89 12.30 21.62
C LEU A 65 20.65 11.92 22.42
N GLY A 66 20.10 10.74 22.15
CA GLY A 66 18.92 10.23 22.83
C GLY A 66 18.67 8.76 22.51
N LYS A 67 17.94 8.09 23.40
CA LYS A 67 17.46 6.72 23.21
C LYS A 67 16.03 6.66 23.70
N HIS A 68 15.19 5.92 22.99
CA HIS A 68 13.90 5.51 23.51
C HIS A 68 13.68 4.03 23.21
N ARG A 69 12.93 3.36 24.09
CA ARG A 69 12.43 2.01 23.86
C ARG A 69 11.03 2.10 23.25
N ALA A 70 10.71 1.17 22.36
CA ALA A 70 9.36 1.03 21.85
C ALA A 70 8.46 0.44 22.94
N ASN A 71 7.33 1.10 23.19
CA ASN A 71 6.26 0.65 24.07
C ASN A 71 4.90 0.64 23.34
N THR A 72 4.91 0.60 22.01
CA THR A 72 3.68 0.72 21.21
C THR A 72 2.73 -0.46 21.39
N LEU A 73 3.23 -1.65 21.72
CA LEU A 73 2.37 -2.78 22.04
C LEU A 73 1.51 -2.46 23.28
N GLU A 74 2.12 -1.96 24.35
CA GLU A 74 1.43 -1.61 25.59
C GLU A 74 0.47 -0.44 25.39
N LEU A 75 0.89 0.58 24.63
CA LEU A 75 0.10 1.81 24.44
C LEU A 75 -1.02 1.69 23.39
N CYS A 76 -0.84 0.84 22.37
CA CYS A 76 -1.68 0.85 21.17
C CYS A 76 -2.18 -0.53 20.75
N GLY A 77 -1.72 -1.60 21.40
CA GLY A 77 -2.08 -2.99 21.09
C GLY A 77 -1.29 -3.63 19.94
N TYR A 78 -0.37 -2.90 19.29
CA TYR A 78 0.42 -3.42 18.17
C TYR A 78 1.87 -2.92 18.22
N HIS A 79 2.81 -3.76 17.80
CA HIS A 79 4.19 -3.34 17.57
C HIS A 79 4.31 -2.38 16.37
N ASN A 80 5.25 -1.45 16.46
CA ASN A 80 5.86 -0.85 15.27
C ASN A 80 6.71 -1.91 14.56
N LEU A 81 6.45 -2.12 13.28
CA LEU A 81 7.20 -3.07 12.46
C LEU A 81 8.03 -2.34 11.42
N SER A 82 9.14 -2.94 10.98
CA SER A 82 9.90 -2.52 9.81
C SER A 82 10.00 -3.68 8.83
N MET A 83 9.71 -3.41 7.56
CA MET A 83 9.66 -4.42 6.50
C MET A 83 10.24 -3.86 5.21
N HIS A 84 10.81 -4.71 4.36
CA HIS A 84 11.18 -4.29 3.02
C HIS A 84 9.90 -3.93 2.23
N ARG A 85 9.93 -2.82 1.48
CA ARG A 85 8.73 -2.38 0.75
C ARG A 85 8.25 -3.41 -0.28
N ALA A 86 9.17 -4.12 -0.94
CA ALA A 86 8.80 -5.17 -1.89
C ALA A 86 8.01 -6.30 -1.21
N ASP A 87 8.42 -6.72 -0.01
CA ASP A 87 7.71 -7.76 0.76
C ASP A 87 6.34 -7.26 1.23
N TYR A 88 6.27 -6.00 1.70
CA TYR A 88 5.01 -5.37 2.08
C TYR A 88 4.03 -5.37 0.89
N GLN A 89 4.49 -4.94 -0.29
CA GLN A 89 3.68 -4.93 -1.50
C GLN A 89 3.25 -6.34 -1.89
N LYS A 90 4.16 -7.32 -1.79
CA LYS A 90 3.87 -8.72 -2.12
C LYS A 90 2.78 -9.31 -1.23
N VAL A 91 2.85 -9.08 0.09
CA VAL A 91 1.83 -9.57 1.04
C VAL A 91 0.45 -9.01 0.68
N LEU A 92 0.36 -7.73 0.31
CA LEU A 92 -0.90 -7.13 -0.11
C LEU A 92 -1.39 -7.64 -1.46
N TYR A 93 -0.46 -7.86 -2.40
CA TYR A 93 -0.77 -8.45 -3.71
C TYR A 93 -1.36 -9.85 -3.56
N ASP A 94 -0.70 -10.72 -2.79
CA ASP A 94 -1.16 -12.09 -2.54
C ASP A 94 -2.55 -12.07 -1.87
N ALA A 95 -2.74 -11.22 -0.85
CA ALA A 95 -4.03 -11.07 -0.17
C ALA A 95 -5.15 -10.55 -1.08
N ALA A 96 -4.83 -9.68 -2.04
CA ALA A 96 -5.79 -9.19 -3.02
C ALA A 96 -6.21 -10.30 -3.99
N LEU A 97 -5.27 -11.14 -4.44
CA LEU A 97 -5.58 -12.31 -5.27
C LEU A 97 -6.46 -13.32 -4.51
N GLU A 98 -6.15 -13.61 -3.25
CA GLU A 98 -6.98 -14.47 -2.39
C GLU A 98 -8.40 -13.91 -2.19
N ALA A 99 -8.54 -12.58 -2.27
CA ALA A 99 -9.82 -11.89 -2.26
C ALA A 99 -10.51 -11.81 -3.65
N ASN A 100 -9.99 -12.51 -4.66
CA ASN A 100 -10.47 -12.54 -6.05
C ASN A 100 -10.36 -11.20 -6.81
N ALA A 101 -9.40 -10.34 -6.45
CA ALA A 101 -9.07 -9.19 -7.27
C ALA A 101 -8.30 -9.61 -8.53
N HIS A 102 -8.59 -8.97 -9.66
CA HIS A 102 -7.87 -9.15 -10.93
C HIS A 102 -6.87 -8.02 -11.10
N ILE A 103 -5.58 -8.33 -11.09
CA ILE A 103 -4.52 -7.33 -11.18
C ILE A 103 -3.90 -7.39 -12.58
N SER A 104 -3.99 -6.29 -13.32
CA SER A 104 -3.49 -6.17 -14.69
C SER A 104 -2.33 -5.18 -14.76
N PHE A 105 -1.14 -5.70 -15.04
CA PHE A 105 0.10 -4.93 -15.23
C PHE A 105 0.20 -4.34 -16.64
N GLY A 106 1.06 -3.33 -16.80
CA GLY A 106 1.26 -2.61 -18.07
C GLY A 106 0.04 -1.77 -18.48
N ARG A 107 -0.86 -1.45 -17.54
CA ARG A 107 -2.12 -0.74 -17.76
C ARG A 107 -2.04 0.67 -17.21
N LYS A 108 -1.33 1.54 -17.93
CA LYS A 108 -1.23 2.96 -17.57
C LYS A 108 -2.48 3.73 -18.02
N VAL A 109 -3.24 4.23 -17.06
CA VAL A 109 -4.30 5.21 -17.29
C VAL A 109 -3.66 6.56 -17.65
N ILE A 110 -4.19 7.25 -18.66
CA ILE A 110 -3.69 8.55 -19.14
C ILE A 110 -4.72 9.67 -19.04
N SER A 111 -6.01 9.34 -19.01
CA SER A 111 -7.08 10.30 -18.72
C SER A 111 -8.33 9.59 -18.19
N VAL A 112 -9.20 10.37 -17.55
CA VAL A 112 -10.49 9.93 -17.01
C VAL A 112 -11.57 10.80 -17.62
N ASP A 113 -12.52 10.19 -18.33
CA ASP A 113 -13.74 10.86 -18.77
C ASP A 113 -14.82 10.68 -17.69
N THR A 114 -15.30 11.79 -17.14
CA THR A 114 -16.35 11.78 -16.11
C THR A 114 -17.76 11.95 -16.66
N SER A 115 -17.89 12.36 -17.93
CA SER A 115 -19.18 12.47 -18.62
C SER A 115 -19.67 11.09 -19.07
N GLU A 116 -18.73 10.27 -19.58
CA GLU A 116 -18.89 8.84 -19.80
C GLU A 116 -17.86 8.13 -18.92
N PRO A 117 -18.21 7.69 -17.69
CA PRO A 117 -17.29 7.16 -16.69
C PRO A 117 -16.36 6.07 -17.24
N SER A 118 -15.20 6.49 -17.73
CA SER A 118 -14.27 5.66 -18.48
C SER A 118 -12.82 6.10 -18.24
N LEU A 119 -11.93 5.11 -18.32
CA LEU A 119 -10.49 5.28 -18.21
C LEU A 119 -9.89 5.04 -19.59
N ASN A 120 -9.17 6.03 -20.10
CA ASN A 120 -8.37 5.89 -21.31
C ASN A 120 -6.98 5.40 -20.93
N LEU A 121 -6.52 4.32 -21.54
CA LEU A 121 -5.22 3.74 -21.29
C LEU A 121 -4.21 4.14 -22.37
N GLN A 122 -2.92 4.07 -22.03
CA GLN A 122 -1.82 4.44 -22.93
C GLN A 122 -1.76 3.60 -24.21
N ASP A 123 -2.29 2.37 -24.18
CA ASP A 123 -2.37 1.49 -25.36
C ASP A 123 -3.59 1.80 -26.27
N GLY A 124 -4.36 2.83 -25.94
CA GLY A 124 -5.57 3.23 -26.66
C GLY A 124 -6.82 2.47 -26.26
N SER A 125 -6.72 1.49 -25.34
CA SER A 125 -7.90 0.81 -24.81
C SER A 125 -8.69 1.69 -23.85
N ILE A 126 -10.00 1.44 -23.76
CA ILE A 126 -10.92 2.16 -22.88
C ILE A 126 -11.53 1.15 -21.92
N THR A 127 -11.57 1.48 -20.63
CA THR A 127 -12.17 0.64 -19.58
C THR A 127 -13.24 1.42 -18.83
N THR A 128 -14.38 0.78 -18.54
CA THR A 128 -15.46 1.35 -17.73
C THR A 128 -15.66 0.56 -16.44
N ALA A 129 -16.24 1.21 -15.42
CA ALA A 129 -16.56 0.59 -14.14
C ALA A 129 -17.67 1.38 -13.42
N ASP A 130 -18.42 0.71 -12.55
CA ASP A 130 -19.44 1.37 -11.70
C ASP A 130 -18.81 2.32 -10.67
N LEU A 131 -17.57 2.01 -10.24
CA LEU A 131 -16.79 2.81 -9.31
C LEU A 131 -15.31 2.77 -9.69
N MET A 132 -14.69 3.95 -9.71
CA MET A 132 -13.27 4.11 -9.99
C MET A 132 -12.58 4.69 -8.75
N ILE A 133 -11.47 4.06 -8.35
CA ILE A 133 -10.63 4.54 -7.24
C ILE A 133 -9.26 4.85 -7.82
N ALA A 134 -8.90 6.13 -7.83
CA ALA A 134 -7.57 6.56 -8.20
C ALA A 134 -6.60 6.38 -7.02
N ALA A 135 -5.65 5.47 -7.18
CA ALA A 135 -4.60 5.14 -6.21
C ALA A 135 -3.21 5.10 -6.88
N ASP A 136 -3.01 5.95 -7.88
CA ASP A 136 -1.86 6.04 -8.79
C ASP A 136 -0.68 6.88 -8.25
N GLY A 137 -0.74 7.26 -6.97
CA GLY A 137 0.36 7.89 -6.25
C GLY A 137 0.55 9.37 -6.58
N LYS A 138 1.80 9.82 -6.65
CA LYS A 138 2.14 11.26 -6.75
C LYS A 138 1.85 11.88 -8.11
N SER A 139 1.75 11.07 -9.15
CA SER A 139 1.53 11.51 -10.54
C SER A 139 0.05 11.36 -10.91
N PHE A 140 -0.82 11.69 -9.96
CA PHE A 140 -2.28 11.56 -10.05
C PHE A 140 -2.81 12.06 -11.39
N VAL A 141 -3.49 11.18 -12.12
CA VAL A 141 -4.20 11.53 -13.34
C VAL A 141 -5.47 12.28 -12.95
N MET A 142 -5.43 13.61 -13.05
CA MET A 142 -6.59 14.46 -12.79
C MET A 142 -7.68 14.22 -13.84
N PRO A 143 -8.95 14.06 -13.44
CA PRO A 143 -10.07 14.13 -14.36
C PRO A 143 -10.17 15.53 -14.98
N ASP A 144 -10.54 15.60 -16.26
CA ASP A 144 -10.68 16.87 -16.97
C ASP A 144 -11.70 17.82 -16.33
N SER A 145 -12.70 17.28 -15.63
CA SER A 145 -13.74 18.05 -14.92
C SER A 145 -13.28 18.74 -13.62
N LEU A 146 -12.06 18.43 -13.15
CA LEU A 146 -11.47 19.03 -11.95
C LEU A 146 -10.31 20.00 -12.26
N ILE A 147 -10.07 20.27 -13.55
CA ILE A 147 -9.12 21.27 -14.05
C ILE A 147 -9.87 22.57 -14.36
#